data_AF-A0A6B1HYG2-F1
#
_entry.id   AF-A0A6B1HYG2-F1
#
_cell.length_a   1.000
_cell.length_b   1.000
_cell.length_c   1.000
_cell.angle_alpha   90.00
_cell.angle_beta   90.00
_cell.angle_gamma   90.00
#
_symmetry.space_group_name_H-M   'P 1'
#
loop_
_entity.id
_entity.type
_entity.pdbx_description
1 polymer ?
#
loop_
_entity_poly.entity_id
_entity_poly.type
_entity_poly.pdbx_seq_one_letter_code
_entity_poly.pdbx_strand_id
1 'polypeptide(L)' 'MAQTLVIDGLKRRTLPINLRQSGNSDAQMLISARIRKSPWWHLSKAAGCWAYTTYNHMYHPRAYVKPEDGGLFAEFA' A
#
# COMPACT_ATOMS: atom_id res chain seq x y z
N MET A 1 8.39 -10.49 -12.85
CA MET A 1 7.79 -9.30 -13.49
C MET A 1 8.89 -8.27 -13.73
N ALA A 2 9.26 -7.98 -14.98
CA ALA A 2 10.23 -6.93 -15.30
C ALA A 2 9.47 -5.65 -15.67
N GLN A 3 9.89 -4.50 -15.15
CA GLN A 3 9.27 -3.21 -15.49
C GLN A 3 10.25 -2.38 -16.33
N THR A 4 9.77 -1.81 -17.43
CA THR A 4 10.56 -0.87 -18.23
C THR A 4 10.34 0.53 -17.66
N LEU A 5 11.30 1.03 -16.88
CA LEU A 5 11.30 2.43 -16.45
C LEU A 5 11.77 3.30 -17.62
N VAL A 6 10.85 4.06 -18.21
CA VAL A 6 11.17 5.09 -19.19
C VAL A 6 11.44 6.38 -18.42
N ILE A 7 12.71 6.66 -18.18
CA ILE A 7 13.19 7.93 -17.60
C ILE A 7 13.81 8.71 -18.75
N ASP A 8 13.33 9.93 -19.00
CA ASP A 8 13.83 10.77 -20.09
C ASP A 8 15.35 11.00 -19.95
N GLY A 9 16.09 10.80 -21.05
CA GLY A 9 17.56 10.90 -21.08
C GLY A 9 18.32 9.62 -20.73
N LEU A 10 17.64 8.53 -20.31
CA LEU A 10 18.29 7.22 -20.08
C LEU A 10 18.03 6.23 -21.23
N LYS A 11 19.06 5.44 -21.59
CA LYS A 11 18.93 4.33 -22.55
C LYS A 11 17.88 3.32 -22.07
N ARG A 12 16.89 3.01 -22.91
CA ARG A 12 15.87 1.98 -22.63
C ARG A 12 16.57 0.66 -22.27
N ARG A 13 16.30 0.18 -21.07
CA ARG A 13 16.81 -1.08 -20.53
C ARG A 13 15.72 -1.75 -19.72
N THR A 14 15.66 -3.08 -19.82
CA THR A 14 14.76 -3.88 -18.98
C THR A 14 15.51 -4.19 -17.70
N LEU A 15 15.13 -3.55 -16.59
CA LEU A 15 15.67 -3.84 -15.27
C LEU A 15 14.68 -4.72 -14.50
N PRO A 16 15.18 -5.68 -13.71
CA PRO A 16 14.32 -6.34 -12.73
C PRO A 16 13.75 -5.30 -11.76
N ILE A 17 12.47 -5.42 -11.42
CA ILE A 17 11.83 -4.56 -10.43
C ILE A 17 12.52 -4.78 -9.08
N ASN A 18 12.89 -3.67 -8.41
CA ASN A 18 13.42 -3.76 -7.06
C ASN A 18 12.28 -4.03 -6.08
N LEU A 19 12.06 -5.30 -5.75
CA LEU A 19 11.00 -5.75 -4.84
C LEU A 19 11.07 -5.12 -3.44
N ARG A 20 12.25 -4.64 -3.02
CA ARG A 20 12.43 -3.95 -1.72
C ARG A 20 11.76 -2.57 -1.71
N GLN A 21 11.69 -1.90 -2.86
CA GLN A 21 11.23 -0.52 -2.99
C GLN A 21 9.93 -0.40 -3.80
N SER A 22 9.45 -1.48 -4.41
CA SER A 22 8.14 -1.53 -5.03
C SER A 22 7.08 -1.89 -3.98
N GLY A 23 6.10 -1.01 -3.78
CA GLY A 23 4.99 -1.26 -2.84
C GLY A 23 3.99 -2.32 -3.32
N ASN A 24 4.02 -2.71 -4.59
CA ASN A 24 3.17 -3.76 -5.14
C ASN A 24 4.02 -4.99 -5.50
N SER A 25 3.80 -6.09 -4.78
CA SER A 25 4.54 -7.35 -4.95
C SER A 25 3.63 -8.54 -5.30
N ASP A 26 2.39 -8.27 -5.72
CA ASP A 26 1.32 -9.26 -5.95
C ASP A 26 1.00 -10.18 -4.74
N ALA A 27 1.69 -9.99 -3.61
CA ALA A 27 1.52 -10.77 -2.40
C ALA A 27 0.36 -10.24 -1.55
N GLN A 28 -0.47 -11.15 -1.05
CA GLN A 28 -1.50 -10.84 -0.06
C GLN A 28 -0.93 -10.99 1.35
N MET A 29 -1.27 -10.06 2.25
CA MET A 29 -0.76 -10.07 3.62
C MET A 29 -1.82 -10.58 4.60
N LEU A 30 -1.45 -11.61 5.38
CA LEU A 30 -2.31 -12.16 6.43
C LEU A 30 -2.36 -11.22 7.64
N ILE A 31 -3.56 -10.94 8.16
CA ILE A 31 -3.75 -10.23 9.44
C ILE A 31 -3.56 -11.22 10.58
N SER A 32 -2.52 -11.03 11.41
CA SER A 32 -2.18 -11.90 12.54
C SER A 32 -2.20 -11.14 13.87
N ALA A 33 -2.12 -11.88 14.99
CA ALA A 33 -2.03 -11.28 16.33
C ALA A 33 -0.65 -10.68 16.66
N ARG A 34 0.38 -10.88 15.82
CA ARG A 34 1.72 -10.32 16.03
C ARG A 34 1.72 -8.79 15.89
N ILE A 35 0.89 -8.27 14.99
CA ILE A 35 0.70 -6.84 14.80
C ILE A 35 -0.60 -6.45 15.47
N ARG A 36 -0.53 -5.44 16.34
CA ARG A 36 -1.67 -5.04 17.16
C ARG A 36 -2.73 -4.34 16.31
N LYS A 37 -3.99 -4.50 16.68
CA LYS A 37 -5.09 -3.66 16.20
C LYS A 37 -5.28 -2.51 17.20
N SER A 38 -5.60 -1.32 16.72
CA SER A 38 -5.95 -0.21 17.60
C SER A 38 -7.30 -0.46 18.29
N PRO A 39 -7.60 0.20 19.43
CA PRO A 39 -8.93 0.12 20.05
C PRO A 39 -10.08 0.50 19.10
N TRP A 40 -9.80 1.39 18.14
CA TRP A 40 -10.77 1.89 17.16
C TRP A 40 -10.83 1.09 15.86
N TRP A 41 -10.16 -0.08 15.79
CA TRP A 41 -10.13 -0.91 14.58
C TRP A 41 -11.52 -1.15 13.96
N HIS A 42 -12.51 -1.41 14.81
CA HIS A 42 -13.89 -1.64 14.41
C HIS A 42 -14.53 -0.38 13.79
N LEU A 43 -14.21 0.81 14.30
CA LEU A 43 -14.67 2.09 13.74
C LEU A 43 -14.00 2.39 12.41
N SER A 44 -12.68 2.19 12.29
CA SER A 44 -11.98 2.37 11.01
C SER A 44 -12.55 1.46 9.92
N LYS A 45 -12.89 0.22 10.29
CA LYS A 45 -13.60 -0.70 9.39
C LYS A 45 -14.99 -0.18 9.01
N ALA A 46 -15.78 0.27 9.99
CA ALA A 46 -17.13 0.78 9.74
C ALA A 46 -17.12 2.04 8.86
N ALA A 47 -16.08 2.86 8.98
CA ALA A 47 -15.85 4.04 8.14
C ALA A 47 -15.39 3.71 6.71
N GLY A 48 -15.26 2.43 6.34
CA GLY A 48 -14.92 2.01 4.98
C GLY A 48 -13.42 1.90 4.69
N CYS A 49 -12.56 1.83 5.72
CA CYS A 49 -11.13 1.61 5.51
C CYS A 49 -10.89 0.26 4.81
N TRP A 50 -10.21 0.28 3.66
CA TRP A 50 -9.95 -0.91 2.85
C TRP A 50 -8.46 -1.28 2.75
N ALA A 51 -7.54 -0.38 3.14
CA ALA A 51 -6.12 -0.71 3.25
C ALA A 51 -5.47 -0.21 4.55
N TYR A 52 -4.54 -1.02 5.06
CA TYR A 52 -3.81 -0.77 6.31
C TYR A 52 -2.31 -0.91 6.07
N THR A 53 -1.52 -0.07 6.72
CA THR A 53 -0.06 -0.23 6.81
C THR A 53 0.34 -0.64 8.22
N THR A 54 1.59 -1.07 8.39
CA THR A 54 2.18 -1.29 9.70
C THR A 54 2.91 -0.04 10.16
N TYR A 55 2.58 0.48 11.34
CA TYR A 55 3.34 1.54 12.02
C TYR A 55 3.56 1.14 13.48
N ASN A 56 4.81 1.11 13.94
CA ASN A 56 5.16 0.74 15.32
C ASN A 56 4.47 -0.54 15.83
N HIS A 57 4.49 -1.60 15.01
CA HIS A 57 3.84 -2.89 15.28
C HIS A 57 2.33 -2.79 15.56
N MET A 58 1.66 -1.85 14.92
CA MET A 58 0.21 -1.71 14.91
C MET A 58 -0.29 -1.50 13.48
N TYR A 59 -1.46 -2.06 13.17
CA TYR A 59 -2.14 -1.76 11.91
C TYR A 59 -2.70 -0.35 11.96
N HIS A 60 -2.19 0.50 11.07
CA HIS A 60 -2.60 1.88 10.90
C HIS A 60 -3.45 1.99 9.62
N PRO A 61 -4.72 2.43 9.72
CA PRO A 61 -5.59 2.60 8.56
C PRO A 61 -5.06 3.70 7.63
N ARG A 62 -5.12 3.47 6.32
CA ARG A 62 -4.53 4.39 5.35
C ARG A 62 -5.42 4.77 4.18
N ALA A 63 -6.38 3.92 3.81
CA ALA A 63 -7.19 4.17 2.62
C ALA A 63 -8.68 4.01 2.93
N TYR A 64 -9.41 5.10 2.80
CA TYR A 64 -10.86 5.27 2.94
C TYR A 64 -11.52 5.66 1.61
N VAL A 65 -10.85 6.46 0.78
CA VAL A 65 -11.27 6.78 -0.59
C VAL A 65 -11.04 5.56 -1.46
N LYS A 66 -12.05 5.16 -2.23
CA LYS A 66 -11.95 3.95 -3.05
C LYS A 66 -10.88 4.11 -4.13
N PRO A 67 -10.25 3.02 -4.60
CA PRO A 67 -9.28 3.08 -5.69
C PRO A 67 -9.80 3.77 -6.95
N GLU A 68 -11.07 3.57 -7.28
CA GLU A 68 -11.78 4.17 -8.42
C GLU A 68 -11.91 5.70 -8.33
N ASP A 69 -11.89 6.26 -7.12
CA ASP A 69 -12.02 7.69 -6.84
C ASP A 69 -10.65 8.37 -6.62
N GLY A 70 -9.54 7.72 -7.00
CA GLY A 70 -8.17 8.21 -6.82
C GLY A 70 -7.45 7.64 -5.60
N GLY A 71 -8.14 6.83 -4.79
CA GLY A 71 -7.58 6.02 -3.72
C GLY A 71 -6.70 6.80 -2.75
N LEU A 72 -5.57 6.17 -2.36
CA LEU A 72 -4.65 6.74 -1.39
C LEU A 72 -4.11 8.12 -1.82
N PHE A 73 -3.88 8.34 -3.10
CA PHE A 73 -3.31 9.61 -3.58
C PHE A 73 -4.29 10.78 -3.42
N ALA A 74 -5.59 10.53 -3.53
CA ALA A 74 -6.62 11.55 -3.29
C ALA A 74 -6.70 11.97 -1.80
N GLU A 75 -6.32 11.09 -0.87
CA GLU A 75 -6.28 11.41 0.58
C GLU A 75 -5.04 12.21 0.99
N PHE A 76 -3.96 12.15 0.19
CA PHE A 76 -2.71 12.89 0.43
C PHE A 76 -2.61 14.21 -0.33
N ALA A 77 -3.53 14.47 -1.27
CA ALA A 77 -3.61 15.69 -2.07
C ALA A 77 -4.21 16.85 -1.26
#